data_AF-A0A4Y2DL64-F1
#
_entry.id   AF-A0A4Y2DL64-F1
#
_cell.length_a   1.000
_cell.length_b   1.000
_cell.length_c   1.000
_cell.angle_alpha   90.00
_cell.angle_beta   90.00
_cell.angle_gamma   90.00
#
_symmetry.space_group_name_H-M   'P 1'
#
loop_
_entity.id
_entity.type
_entity.pdbx_description
1 polymer ?
#
loop_
_entity_poly.entity_id
_entity_poly.type
_entity_poly.pdbx_seq_one_letter_code
_entity_poly.pdbx_strand_id
1 'polypeptide(L)'
;MQITGNHQMARIVRHNDESVRERYIRNGGKEVKLFTSALKAFQCNNHIVMAQRKHLDDFLRGRIIGRLECGRTQPEVSEELGIAQSVISRLW
;
A
#
# COMPACT_ATOMS: atom_id res chain seq x y z
N MET A 1 37.27 53.62 -2.32
CA MET A 1 37.29 52.28 -1.70
C MET A 1 35.90 51.87 -1.19
N GLN A 2 34.86 51.90 -2.04
CA GLN A 2 33.45 51.54 -1.67
C GLN A 2 32.82 50.49 -2.60
N ILE A 3 33.38 50.30 -3.80
CA ILE A 3 32.78 49.45 -4.87
C ILE A 3 32.92 47.95 -4.53
N THR A 4 33.96 47.56 -3.78
CA THR A 4 34.25 46.16 -3.45
C THR A 4 33.28 45.56 -2.43
N GLY A 5 32.81 46.35 -1.46
CA GLY A 5 31.86 45.90 -0.42
C GLY A 5 30.45 45.63 -0.97
N ASN A 6 29.95 46.51 -1.85
CA ASN A 6 28.64 46.34 -2.46
C ASN A 6 28.58 45.13 -3.40
N HIS A 7 29.67 44.87 -4.14
CA HIS A 7 29.74 43.69 -5.01
C HIS A 7 29.80 42.38 -4.21
N GLN A 8 30.54 42.36 -3.10
CA GLN A 8 30.56 41.21 -2.19
C GLN A 8 29.19 40.97 -1.56
N MET A 9 28.51 42.02 -1.11
CA MET A 9 27.17 41.93 -0.52
C MET A 9 26.15 41.36 -1.53
N ALA A 10 26.16 41.86 -2.77
CA ALA A 10 25.28 41.37 -3.83
C ALA A 10 25.54 39.90 -4.21
N ARG A 11 26.77 39.39 -4.02
CA ARG A 11 27.09 37.96 -4.22
C ARG A 11 26.54 37.09 -3.09
N ILE A 12 26.64 37.54 -1.85
CA ILE A 12 26.13 36.80 -0.68
C ILE A 12 24.61 36.68 -0.74
N VAL A 13 23.90 37.77 -1.04
CA VAL A 13 22.43 37.75 -1.15
C VAL A 13 21.98 36.77 -2.23
N ARG A 14 22.58 36.82 -3.43
CA ARG A 14 22.23 35.89 -4.52
C ARG A 14 22.49 34.43 -4.16
N HIS A 15 23.62 34.16 -3.51
CA HIS A 15 23.95 32.80 -3.06
C HIS A 15 22.97 32.29 -2.00
N ASN A 16 22.57 33.14 -1.05
CA ASN A 16 21.58 32.79 -0.05
C ASN A 16 20.21 32.49 -0.69
N ASP A 17 19.75 33.33 -1.62
CA ASP A 17 18.49 33.10 -2.34
C ASP A 17 18.49 31.78 -3.11
N GLU A 18 19.61 31.45 -3.74
CA GLU A 18 19.80 30.17 -4.44
C GLU A 18 19.81 28.99 -3.46
N SER A 19 20.50 29.11 -2.32
CA SER A 19 20.54 28.07 -1.29
C SER A 19 19.17 27.79 -0.66
N VAL A 20 18.33 28.84 -0.50
CA VAL A 20 16.97 28.74 0.02
C VAL A 20 16.08 28.03 -0.99
N ARG A 21 16.15 28.43 -2.27
CA ARG A 21 15.42 27.79 -3.37
C ARG A 21 15.79 26.31 -3.49
N GLU A 22 17.07 25.98 -3.45
CA GLU A 22 17.55 24.61 -3.54
C GLU A 22 17.09 23.78 -2.35
N ARG A 23 17.14 24.33 -1.12
CA ARG A 23 16.62 23.68 0.08
C ARG A 23 15.12 23.39 -0.04
N TYR A 24 14.35 24.33 -0.57
CA TYR A 24 12.91 24.15 -0.78
C TYR A 24 12.63 23.01 -1.76
N ILE A 25 13.29 23.01 -2.93
CA ILE A 25 13.13 21.96 -3.95
C ILE A 25 13.56 20.59 -3.40
N ARG A 26 14.69 20.51 -2.71
CA ARG A 26 15.20 19.26 -2.13
C ARG A 26 14.28 18.71 -1.06
N ASN A 27 13.72 19.56 -0.20
CA ASN A 27 12.79 19.14 0.84
C ASN A 27 11.49 18.62 0.22
N GLY A 28 10.92 19.33 -0.76
CA GLY A 28 9.77 18.83 -1.52
C GLY A 28 10.05 17.49 -2.19
N GLY A 29 11.22 17.31 -2.80
CA GLY A 29 11.64 16.03 -3.38
C GLY A 29 11.75 14.89 -2.37
N LYS A 30 12.18 15.18 -1.12
CA LYS A 30 12.21 14.18 -0.03
C LYS A 30 10.80 13.78 0.40
N GLU A 31 9.90 14.73 0.58
CA GLU A 31 8.51 14.47 0.94
C GLU A 31 7.78 13.65 -0.13
N VAL A 32 7.95 14.01 -1.40
CA VAL A 32 7.38 13.25 -2.54
C VAL A 32 7.92 11.82 -2.57
N LYS A 33 9.23 11.62 -2.33
CA LYS A 33 9.84 10.28 -2.29
C LYS A 33 9.30 9.45 -1.11
N LEU A 34 9.14 10.05 0.06
CA LEU A 34 8.57 9.38 1.23
C LEU A 34 7.12 8.97 0.98
N PHE A 35 6.29 9.90 0.49
CA PHE A 35 4.89 9.64 0.17
C PHE A 35 4.75 8.54 -0.89
N THR A 36 5.54 8.60 -1.96
CA THR A 36 5.52 7.59 -3.02
C THR A 36 5.96 6.21 -2.50
N SER A 37 6.94 6.16 -1.60
CA SER A 37 7.40 4.90 -1.00
C SER A 37 6.35 4.30 -0.08
N ALA A 38 5.68 5.13 0.73
CA ALA A 38 4.56 4.72 1.56
C ALA A 38 3.38 4.20 0.71
N LEU A 39 3.07 4.87 -0.40
CA LEU A 39 2.03 4.44 -1.33
C LEU A 39 2.37 3.08 -1.96
N LYS A 40 3.61 2.87 -2.39
CA LYS A 40 4.06 1.57 -2.90
C LYS A 40 3.94 0.48 -1.84
N ALA A 41 4.34 0.74 -0.60
CA ALA A 41 4.19 -0.21 0.50
C ALA A 41 2.71 -0.55 0.75
N PHE A 42 1.82 0.44 0.74
CA PHE A 42 0.38 0.22 0.88
C PHE A 42 -0.20 -0.61 -0.26
N GLN A 43 0.20 -0.34 -1.50
CA GLN A 43 -0.21 -1.12 -2.67
C GLN A 43 0.28 -2.58 -2.60
N CYS A 44 1.54 -2.80 -2.21
CA CYS A 44 2.08 -4.15 -2.01
C CYS A 44 1.31 -4.91 -0.92
N ASN A 45 0.95 -4.25 0.18
CA ASN A 45 0.14 -4.86 1.24
C ASN A 45 -1.22 -5.32 0.72
N ASN A 46 -1.91 -4.48 -0.06
CA ASN A 46 -3.19 -4.85 -0.67
C ASN A 46 -3.03 -6.05 -1.62
N HIS A 47 -1.96 -6.10 -2.40
CA HIS A 47 -1.68 -7.24 -3.27
C HIS A 47 -1.50 -8.55 -2.47
N ILE A 48 -0.75 -8.50 -1.36
CA ILE A 48 -0.56 -9.66 -0.48
C ILE A 48 -1.90 -10.10 0.14
N VAL A 49 -2.68 -9.16 0.67
CA VAL A 49 -3.99 -9.46 1.28
C VAL A 49 -4.93 -10.10 0.27
N MET A 50 -4.99 -9.58 -0.96
CA MET A 50 -5.82 -10.16 -2.02
C MET A 50 -5.37 -11.57 -2.40
N ALA A 51 -4.05 -11.81 -2.50
CA ALA A 51 -3.51 -13.13 -2.82
C ALA A 51 -3.80 -14.16 -1.71
N GLN A 52 -3.61 -13.78 -0.45
CA GLN A 52 -3.92 -14.64 0.70
C GLN A 52 -5.41 -14.95 0.81
N ARG A 53 -6.26 -13.94 0.60
CA ARG A 53 -7.72 -14.13 0.59
C ARG A 53 -8.14 -15.12 -0.50
N LYS A 54 -7.60 -14.99 -1.71
CA LYS A 54 -7.87 -15.94 -2.80
C LYS A 54 -7.44 -17.37 -2.42
N HIS A 55 -6.24 -17.53 -1.88
CA HIS A 55 -5.76 -18.84 -1.46
C HIS A 55 -6.66 -19.48 -0.40
N LEU A 56 -7.15 -18.69 0.57
CA LEU A 56 -8.11 -19.17 1.56
C LEU A 56 -9.46 -19.53 0.94
N ASP A 57 -9.98 -18.69 0.05
CA ASP A 57 -11.24 -18.93 -0.65
C ASP A 57 -11.14 -20.22 -1.50
N ASP A 58 -10.04 -20.44 -2.22
CA ASP A 58 -9.77 -21.66 -3.00
C ASP A 58 -9.67 -22.91 -2.11
N PHE A 59 -8.97 -22.80 -0.97
CA PHE A 59 -8.86 -23.90 0.02
C PHE A 59 -10.23 -24.29 0.60
N LEU A 60 -11.03 -23.30 1.03
CA LEU A 60 -12.36 -23.53 1.57
C LEU A 60 -13.29 -24.12 0.50
N ARG A 61 -13.21 -23.62 -0.74
CA ARG A 61 -13.98 -24.12 -1.86
C ARG A 61 -13.69 -25.60 -2.14
N GLY A 62 -12.41 -26.00 -2.15
CA GLY A 62 -12.04 -27.41 -2.32
C GLY A 62 -12.59 -28.32 -1.21
N ARG A 63 -12.54 -27.86 0.05
CA ARG A 63 -13.11 -28.61 1.19
C ARG A 63 -14.63 -28.70 1.13
N ILE A 64 -15.32 -27.62 0.78
CA ILE A 64 -16.79 -27.59 0.67
C ILE A 64 -17.25 -28.49 -0.47
N ILE A 65 -16.66 -28.34 -1.67
CA ILE A 65 -17.03 -29.14 -2.85
C ILE A 65 -16.84 -30.64 -2.56
N GLY A 66 -15.68 -31.05 -2.03
CA GLY A 66 -15.44 -32.46 -1.74
C GLY A 66 -16.43 -33.08 -0.74
N ARG A 67 -17.02 -32.28 0.16
CA ARG A 67 -18.07 -32.75 1.08
C ARG A 67 -19.45 -32.80 0.43
N LEU A 68 -19.79 -31.79 -0.36
CA LEU A 68 -21.04 -31.76 -1.12
C LEU A 68 -21.10 -32.91 -2.14
N GLU A 69 -19.99 -33.19 -2.84
CA GLU A 69 -19.86 -34.32 -3.78
C GLU A 69 -19.98 -35.68 -3.08
N CYS A 70 -19.64 -35.77 -1.79
CA CYS A 70 -19.84 -36.97 -0.96
C CYS A 70 -21.31 -37.13 -0.48
N GLY A 71 -22.22 -36.29 -0.98
CA GLY A 71 -23.66 -36.34 -0.68
C GLY A 71 -24.09 -35.59 0.58
N ARG A 72 -23.21 -34.78 1.19
CA ARG A 72 -23.57 -33.93 2.33
C ARG A 72 -24.37 -32.70 1.88
N THR A 73 -25.30 -32.27 2.70
CA THR A 73 -26.07 -31.04 2.44
C THR A 73 -25.32 -29.79 2.91
N GLN A 74 -25.63 -28.62 2.35
CA GLN A 74 -25.01 -27.36 2.78
C GLN A 74 -25.09 -27.09 4.30
N PRO A 75 -26.23 -27.33 4.99
CA PRO A 75 -26.33 -27.29 6.46
C PRO A 75 -25.31 -28.18 7.17
N GLU A 76 -25.20 -29.44 6.76
CA GLU A 76 -24.26 -30.39 7.34
C GLU A 76 -22.80 -29.95 7.14
N VAL A 77 -22.46 -29.46 5.94
CA VAL A 77 -21.10 -28.98 5.64
C VAL A 77 -20.73 -27.75 6.47
N SER A 78 -21.69 -26.84 6.70
CA SER A 78 -21.50 -25.65 7.54
C SER A 78 -21.28 -26.01 9.00
N GLU A 79 -22.07 -26.94 9.54
CA GLU A 79 -21.92 -27.43 10.90
C GLU A 79 -20.59 -28.17 11.08
N GLU A 80 -20.25 -29.07 10.15
CA GLU A 80 -19.01 -29.85 10.20
C GLU A 80 -17.76 -28.96 10.12
N LEU A 81 -17.76 -27.96 9.23
CA LEU A 81 -16.62 -27.07 9.04
C LEU A 81 -16.62 -25.89 10.02
N GLY A 82 -17.68 -25.70 10.83
CA GLY A 82 -17.82 -24.58 11.74
C GLY A 82 -17.85 -23.22 11.04
N ILE A 83 -18.32 -23.17 9.80
CA ILE A 83 -18.37 -21.95 8.97
C ILE A 83 -19.82 -21.50 8.80
N ALA A 84 -20.07 -20.19 8.80
CA ALA A 84 -21.41 -19.68 8.55
C ALA A 84 -21.90 -20.04 7.14
N GLN A 85 -23.19 -20.34 7.00
CA GLN A 85 -23.85 -20.56 5.70
C GLN A 85 -23.56 -19.43 4.70
N SER A 86 -23.50 -18.19 5.19
CA SER A 86 -23.18 -17.01 4.38
C SER A 86 -21.80 -17.06 3.72
N VAL A 87 -20.83 -17.75 4.33
CA VAL A 87 -19.49 -17.97 3.74
C VAL A 87 -19.60 -18.98 2.60
N ILE A 88 -20.36 -20.05 2.78
CA ILE A 88 -20.60 -21.05 1.73
C ILE A 88 -21.30 -20.40 0.53
N SER A 89 -22.34 -19.60 0.77
CA SER A 89 -23.06 -18.87 -0.29
C SER A 89 -22.19 -17.89 -1.06
N ARG A 90 -21.10 -17.37 -0.48
CA ARG A 90 -20.16 -16.46 -1.17
C ARG A 90 -19.10 -17.17 -2.00
N LEU A 91 -18.87 -18.45 -1.77
CA LEU A 91 -17.84 -19.26 -2.44
C LEU A 91 -18.40 -20.06 -3.64
N TRP A 92 -19.72 -20.05 -3.82
CA TRP A 92 -20.45 -20.67 -4.93
C TRP A 92 -20.84 -19.62 -5.98
#